data_AF-A0A0B6Y2K4-F1
#
_entry.id   AF-A0A0B6Y2K4-F1
#
_cell.length_a   1.000
_cell.length_b   1.000
_cell.length_c   1.000
_cell.angle_alpha   90.00
_cell.angle_beta   90.00
_cell.angle_gamma   90.00
#
_symmetry.space_group_name_H-M   'P 1'
#
loop_
_entity.id
_entity.type
_entity.pdbx_description
1 polymer ?
#
loop_
_entity_poly.entity_id
_entity_poly.type
_entity_poly.pdbx_seq_one_letter_code
_entity_poly.pdbx_strand_id
1 'polypeptide(L)'
;NWSEPNPVKDKRQQDTNCLDDLEEDEVHHYMSGKFHFVDLAGSERAHKTGNIGDRFKESIHINSGLLSLGNVISALSDVKKKSTHIPYRDSKITRLLKDSLGGNAKTLMICCISPASSSFD
;
A
#
# COMPACT_ATOMS: atom_id res chain seq x y z
N ASN A 1 -75.33 -52.61 22.27
CA ASN A 1 -75.14 -51.27 21.69
C ASN A 1 -73.97 -50.63 22.40
N TRP A 2 -72.77 -50.94 21.94
CA TRP A 2 -71.49 -50.50 22.49
C TRP A 2 -70.83 -49.64 21.42
N SER A 3 -70.69 -48.35 21.71
CA SER A 3 -70.07 -47.37 20.82
C SER A 3 -68.57 -47.32 21.13
N GLU A 4 -67.74 -47.74 20.18
CA GLU A 4 -66.29 -47.62 20.29
C GLU A 4 -65.84 -46.14 20.37
N PRO A 5 -64.84 -45.81 21.19
CA PRO A 5 -64.28 -44.47 21.24
C PRO A 5 -63.44 -44.19 19.97
N ASN A 6 -63.67 -43.02 19.37
CA ASN A 6 -62.92 -42.56 18.20
C ASN A 6 -61.41 -42.49 18.48
N PRO A 7 -60.55 -43.01 17.59
CA PRO A 7 -59.11 -42.90 17.75
C PRO A 7 -58.66 -41.45 17.56
N VAL A 8 -57.91 -40.94 18.54
CA VAL A 8 -57.15 -39.68 18.41
C VAL A 8 -56.14 -39.86 17.29
N LYS A 9 -56.42 -39.25 16.14
CA LYS A 9 -55.46 -39.17 15.03
C LYS A 9 -54.54 -37.99 15.30
N ASP A 10 -53.34 -38.27 15.79
CA ASP A 10 -52.19 -37.37 15.67
C ASP A 10 -51.97 -37.12 14.18
N LYS A 11 -52.32 -35.90 13.76
CA LYS A 11 -51.91 -35.34 12.48
C LYS A 11 -51.24 -34.02 12.77
N ARG A 12 -49.96 -34.10 13.12
CA ARG A 12 -48.96 -33.15 12.65
C ARG A 12 -49.12 -32.98 11.14
N GLN A 13 -49.84 -31.94 10.77
CA GLN A 13 -49.98 -31.44 9.41
C GLN A 13 -49.75 -29.93 9.55
N GLN A 14 -48.57 -29.46 9.10
CA GLN A 14 -48.43 -28.43 8.05
C GLN A 14 -48.77 -27.01 8.57
N ASP A 15 -47.91 -25.99 8.53
CA ASP A 15 -46.99 -25.61 7.46
C ASP A 15 -45.92 -24.64 7.97
N THR A 16 -44.75 -24.75 7.35
CA THR A 16 -43.79 -23.67 7.03
C THR A 16 -43.87 -22.40 7.87
N ASN A 17 -43.14 -22.39 8.98
CA ASN A 17 -42.45 -21.18 9.43
C ASN A 17 -41.07 -21.63 9.87
N CYS A 18 -40.27 -22.08 8.90
CA CYS A 18 -38.88 -21.68 8.87
C CYS A 18 -38.91 -20.15 8.84
N LEU A 19 -38.98 -19.54 10.02
CA LEU A 19 -38.54 -18.17 10.18
C LEU A 19 -37.05 -18.25 9.93
N ASP A 20 -36.72 -18.17 8.64
CA ASP A 20 -35.59 -17.48 8.08
C ASP A 20 -34.74 -16.81 9.18
N ASP A 21 -33.83 -17.59 9.76
CA ASP A 21 -32.56 -17.07 10.27
C ASP A 21 -31.77 -16.61 9.03
N LEU A 22 -32.28 -15.59 8.34
CA LEU A 22 -31.47 -14.72 7.52
C LEU A 22 -30.74 -13.85 8.53
N GLU A 23 -29.65 -14.39 9.07
CA GLU A 23 -28.53 -13.54 9.47
C GLU A 23 -28.22 -12.72 8.22
N GLU A 24 -28.78 -11.51 8.12
CA GLU A 24 -28.29 -10.51 7.18
C GLU A 24 -26.79 -10.44 7.45
N ASP A 25 -26.02 -10.92 6.48
CA ASP A 25 -24.58 -10.81 6.48
C ASP A 25 -24.26 -9.31 6.48
N GLU A 26 -24.15 -8.74 7.69
CA GLU A 26 -23.74 -7.36 7.92
C GLU A 26 -22.39 -7.18 7.22
N VAL A 27 -22.43 -6.60 6.01
CA VAL A 27 -21.24 -6.25 5.25
C VAL A 27 -20.55 -5.10 5.98
N HIS A 28 -19.71 -5.44 6.96
CA HIS A 28 -18.87 -4.46 7.63
C HIS A 28 -17.89 -3.85 6.62
N HIS A 29 -18.15 -2.59 6.26
CA HIS A 29 -17.25 -1.83 5.41
C HIS A 29 -15.97 -1.49 6.19
N TYR A 30 -14.90 -2.26 5.98
CA TYR A 30 -13.61 -2.02 6.62
C TYR A 30 -12.78 -1.01 5.83
N MET A 31 -12.37 0.09 6.48
CA MET A 31 -11.44 1.06 5.92
C MET A 31 -10.13 1.04 6.70
N SER A 32 -9.01 0.89 6.00
CA SER A 32 -7.66 0.94 6.58
C SER A 32 -6.85 2.05 5.93
N GLY A 33 -6.26 2.90 6.76
CA GLY A 33 -5.25 3.88 6.34
C GLY A 33 -3.85 3.42 6.73
N LYS A 34 -2.83 3.88 5.99
CA LYS A 34 -1.42 3.75 6.37
C LYS A 34 -0.79 5.14 6.38
N PHE A 35 0.02 5.42 7.40
CA PHE A 35 0.81 6.64 7.47
C PHE A 35 2.28 6.26 7.56
N HIS A 36 3.11 6.82 6.69
CA HIS A 36 4.53 6.47 6.58
C HIS A 36 5.41 7.68 6.92
N PHE A 37 6.30 7.52 7.90
CA PHE A 37 7.44 8.42 8.10
C PHE A 37 8.67 7.76 7.50
N VAL A 38 9.24 8.37 6.47
CA VAL A 38 10.39 7.84 5.73
C VAL A 38 11.53 8.82 5.91
N ASP A 39 12.61 8.36 6.53
CA ASP A 39 13.88 9.08 6.58
C ASP A 39 14.78 8.59 5.45
N LEU A 40 15.23 9.51 4.61
CA LEU A 40 16.06 9.20 3.45
C LEU A 40 17.51 9.56 3.76
N ALA A 41 18.42 8.73 3.24
CA ALA A 41 19.85 9.04 3.28
C ALA A 41 20.16 10.34 2.51
N GLY A 42 21.33 10.91 2.80
CA GLY A 42 21.85 12.08 2.11
C GLY A 42 21.92 11.89 0.59
N SER A 43 21.58 12.95 -0.16
CA SER A 43 21.54 12.96 -1.63
C SER A 43 22.87 13.41 -2.26
N GLU A 44 23.94 13.49 -1.49
CA GLU A 44 25.24 13.93 -1.96
C GLU A 44 25.83 12.97 -3.01
N ARG A 45 26.44 13.55 -4.04
CA ARG A 45 27.11 12.76 -5.06
C ARG A 45 28.35 12.11 -4.45
N ALA A 46 28.50 10.80 -4.63
CA ALA A 46 29.60 10.03 -4.04
C ALA A 46 30.98 10.65 -4.31
N HIS A 47 31.22 11.22 -5.49
CA HIS A 47 32.50 11.86 -5.83
C HIS A 47 32.84 13.10 -4.97
N LYS A 48 31.85 13.77 -4.36
CA LYS A 48 32.05 14.96 -3.53
C LYS A 48 32.38 14.64 -2.08
N THR A 49 32.16 13.40 -1.65
CA THR A 49 32.32 13.00 -0.25
C THR A 49 33.78 12.75 0.14
N GLY A 50 34.67 12.54 -0.84
CA GLY A 50 36.04 12.07 -0.57
C GLY A 50 36.11 10.64 -0.04
N ASN A 51 35.00 9.89 -0.04
CA ASN A 51 34.97 8.51 0.41
C ASN A 51 35.80 7.61 -0.51
N ILE A 52 36.57 6.70 0.10
CA ILE A 52 37.39 5.70 -0.59
C ILE A 52 37.07 4.29 -0.09
N GLY A 53 37.52 3.27 -0.84
CA GLY A 53 37.37 1.87 -0.45
C GLY A 53 35.90 1.46 -0.27
N ASP A 54 35.59 0.82 0.86
CA ASP A 54 34.24 0.31 1.12
C ASP A 54 33.22 1.43 1.38
N ARG A 55 33.64 2.57 1.93
CA ARG A 55 32.74 3.74 2.10
C ARG A 55 32.28 4.29 0.74
N PHE A 56 33.14 4.21 -0.28
CA PHE A 56 32.76 4.60 -1.64
C PHE A 56 31.72 3.63 -2.23
N LYS A 57 31.91 2.32 -2.05
CA LYS A 57 30.94 1.30 -2.50
C LYS A 57 29.58 1.46 -1.81
N GLU A 58 29.59 1.77 -0.52
CA GLU A 58 28.39 2.08 0.26
C GLU A 58 27.69 3.32 -0.29
N SER A 59 28.44 4.40 -0.54
CA SER A 59 27.91 5.64 -1.11
C SER A 59 27.25 5.43 -2.48
N ILE A 60 27.80 4.53 -3.31
CA ILE A 60 27.19 4.12 -4.58
C ILE A 60 25.86 3.39 -4.34
N HIS A 61 25.83 2.46 -3.39
CA HIS A 61 24.60 1.70 -3.07
C HIS A 61 23.49 2.60 -2.54
N ILE A 62 23.82 3.54 -1.65
CA ILE A 62 22.87 4.54 -1.12
C ILE A 62 22.30 5.37 -2.29
N ASN A 63 23.18 5.90 -3.13
CA ASN A 63 22.78 6.72 -4.27
C ASN A 63 21.96 5.95 -5.32
N SER A 64 22.18 4.65 -5.48
CA SER A 64 21.37 3.82 -6.36
C SER A 64 19.90 3.80 -5.93
N GLY A 65 19.61 3.69 -4.63
CA GLY A 65 18.24 3.74 -4.11
C GLY A 65 17.58 5.09 -4.33
N LEU A 66 18.29 6.18 -4.05
CA LEU A 66 17.81 7.55 -4.24
C LEU A 66 17.59 7.89 -5.73
N LEU A 67 18.47 7.42 -6.61
CA LEU A 67 18.33 7.57 -8.06
C LEU A 67 17.08 6.84 -8.58
N SER A 68 16.87 5.60 -8.16
CA SER A 68 15.66 4.85 -8.52
C SER A 68 14.39 5.56 -8.03
N LEU A 69 14.42 6.14 -6.83
CA LEU A 69 13.32 6.95 -6.30
C LEU A 69 13.04 8.17 -7.18
N GLY A 70 14.09 8.91 -7.56
CA GLY A 70 13.98 10.04 -8.49
C GLY A 70 13.35 9.63 -9.83
N ASN A 71 13.81 8.52 -10.42
CA ASN A 71 13.28 8.01 -11.69
C ASN A 71 11.79 7.65 -11.60
N VAL A 72 11.36 7.02 -10.49
CA VAL A 72 9.95 6.69 -10.25
C VAL A 72 9.11 7.97 -10.15
N ILE A 73 9.56 8.96 -9.37
CA ILE A 73 8.84 10.23 -9.22
C ILE A 73 8.75 10.97 -10.56
N SER A 74 9.84 11.04 -11.32
CA SER A 74 9.85 11.66 -12.64
C SER A 74 8.86 10.97 -13.59
N ALA A 75 8.84 9.64 -13.61
CA ALA A 75 7.91 8.88 -14.44
C ALA A 75 6.44 9.11 -14.05
N LEU A 76 6.14 9.27 -12.75
CA LEU A 76 4.79 9.56 -12.26
C LEU A 76 4.34 11.00 -12.54
N SER A 77 5.27 11.96 -12.55
CA SER A 77 4.99 13.37 -12.82
C SER A 77 4.69 13.66 -14.30
N ASP A 78 5.17 12.82 -15.23
CA ASP A 78 5.00 13.05 -16.67
C ASP A 78 3.58 12.65 -17.12
N VAL A 79 2.68 13.65 -17.12
CA VAL A 79 1.27 13.50 -17.48
C VAL A 79 1.07 13.00 -18.92
N LYS A 80 2.07 13.16 -19.80
CA LYS A 80 2.02 12.68 -21.19
C LYS A 80 2.37 11.19 -21.32
N LYS A 81 3.04 10.61 -20.32
CA LYS A 81 3.53 9.23 -20.30
C LYS A 81 2.74 8.31 -19.36
N LYS A 82 1.44 8.57 -19.17
CA LYS A 82 0.57 7.78 -18.28
C LYS A 82 0.53 6.27 -18.57
N SER A 83 0.96 5.83 -19.75
CA SER A 83 1.04 4.42 -20.16
C SER A 83 2.45 3.80 -20.00
N THR A 84 3.44 4.56 -19.55
CA THR A 84 4.82 4.05 -19.43
C THR A 84 4.99 3.27 -18.12
N HIS A 85 5.64 2.11 -18.22
CA HIS A 85 5.99 1.30 -17.05
C HIS A 85 6.77 2.12 -16.01
N ILE A 86 6.28 2.15 -14.77
CA ILE A 86 6.96 2.81 -13.66
C ILE A 86 7.96 1.85 -13.00
N PRO A 87 9.26 2.19 -12.93
CA PRO A 87 10.33 1.27 -12.53
C PRO A 87 10.45 1.10 -11.00
N TYR A 88 9.33 0.80 -10.31
CA TYR A 88 9.36 0.51 -8.87
C TYR A 88 10.25 -0.68 -8.53
N ARG A 89 10.53 -1.57 -9.49
CA ARG A 89 11.31 -2.77 -9.24
C ARG A 89 12.82 -2.51 -9.14
N ASP A 90 13.31 -1.35 -9.53
CA ASP A 90 14.76 -1.11 -9.63
C ASP A 90 15.47 -1.06 -8.27
N SER A 91 14.75 -0.74 -7.19
CA SER A 91 15.32 -0.70 -5.84
C SER A 91 14.36 -1.27 -4.79
N LYS A 92 14.90 -1.70 -3.64
CA LYS A 92 14.06 -2.14 -2.51
C LYS A 92 13.21 -0.98 -1.97
N ILE A 93 13.77 0.24 -1.90
CA ILE A 93 13.06 1.41 -1.37
C ILE A 93 11.85 1.77 -2.23
N THR A 94 11.98 1.79 -3.56
CA THR A 94 10.85 2.08 -4.45
C THR A 94 9.80 0.98 -4.48
N ARG A 95 10.16 -0.29 -4.19
CA ARG A 95 9.16 -1.36 -4.00
C ARG A 95 8.36 -1.16 -2.72
N LEU A 96 9.04 -0.84 -1.62
CA LEU A 96 8.39 -0.59 -0.33
C LEU A 96 7.46 0.64 -0.40
N LEU A 97 7.89 1.69 -1.10
CA LEU A 97 7.14 2.94 -1.24
C LEU A 97 6.15 2.96 -2.42
N LYS A 98 5.98 1.83 -3.13
CA LYS A 98 5.11 1.77 -4.31
C LYS A 98 3.68 2.26 -4.00
N ASP A 99 3.12 1.80 -2.89
CA ASP A 99 1.76 2.15 -2.46
C ASP A 99 1.67 3.60 -1.95
N SER A 100 2.79 4.21 -1.54
CA SER A 100 2.84 5.60 -1.10
C SER A 100 3.00 6.56 -2.27
N LEU A 101 3.89 6.24 -3.22
CA LEU A 101 4.21 7.09 -4.37
C LEU A 101 3.16 7.03 -5.48
N GLY A 102 2.42 5.93 -5.57
CA GLY A 102 1.30 5.75 -6.49
C GLY A 102 0.00 5.39 -5.77
N GLY A 103 -1.02 4.98 -6.54
CA GLY A 103 -2.30 4.56 -5.98
C GLY A 103 -3.13 5.72 -5.41
N ASN A 104 -3.87 5.46 -4.32
CA ASN A 104 -4.73 6.46 -3.67
C ASN A 104 -4.02 7.28 -2.56
N ALA A 105 -2.77 6.94 -2.25
CA ALA A 105 -2.02 7.56 -1.17
C ALA A 105 -1.70 9.02 -1.49
N LYS A 106 -1.45 9.79 -0.44
CA LYS A 106 -0.94 11.15 -0.54
C LYS A 106 0.51 11.14 -0.08
N THR A 107 1.40 11.67 -0.90
CA THR A 107 2.82 11.74 -0.59
C THR A 107 3.30 13.18 -0.62
N LEU A 108 4.03 13.55 0.43
CA LEU A 108 4.76 14.81 0.55
C LEU A 108 6.25 14.50 0.66
N MET A 109 7.07 15.23 -0.09
CA MET A 109 8.52 15.18 0.02
C MET A 109 9.00 16.52 0.59
N ILE A 110 9.81 16.47 1.64
CA ILE A 110 10.45 17.64 2.23
C ILE A 110 11.94 17.57 1.89
N CYS A 111 12.43 18.59 1.18
CA CYS A 111 13.84 18.66 0.78
C CYS A 111 14.58 19.64 1.67
N CYS A 112 15.60 19.16 2.38
CA CYS A 112 16.49 19.99 3.19
C CYS A 112 17.64 20.51 2.31
N ILE A 113 17.64 21.81 2.03
CA ILE A 113 18.67 22.46 1.21
C ILE A 113 19.61 23.31 2.08
N SER A 114 20.90 23.30 1.74
CA SER A 114 21.90 24.15 2.39
C SER A 114 21.96 25.52 1.68
N PRO A 115 22.01 26.64 2.41
CA PRO A 115 22.22 27.96 1.80
C PRO A 115 23.68 28.24 1.43
N ALA A 116 24.61 27.32 1.73
CA ALA A 116 26.04 27.54 1.48
C ALA A 116 26.38 27.47 -0.02
N SER A 117 27.26 28.36 -0.49
CA SER A 117 27.74 28.38 -1.89
C SER A 117 28.44 27.08 -2.30
N SER A 118 29.11 26.41 -1.34
CA SER A 118 29.75 25.11 -1.56
C SER A 118 28.78 23.98 -1.95
N SER A 119 27.47 24.15 -1.71
CA SER A 119 26.43 23.16 -1.98
C SER A 119 25.67 23.41 -3.29
N PHE A 120 26.12 24.34 -4.14
CA PHE A 120 25.41 24.75 -5.35
C PHE A 120 25.40 23.70 -6.49
N ASP A 121 26.50 22.94 -6.64
CA ASP A 121 26.68 21.93 -7.71
C ASP A 121 26.02 20.56 -7.44
#